data_AF-A0A1K0F9I1-F1
#
_entry.id   AF-A0A1K0F9I1-F1
#
_cell.length_a   1.000
_cell.length_b   1.000
_cell.length_c   1.000
_cell.angle_alpha   90.00
_cell.angle_beta   90.00
_cell.angle_gamma   90.00
#
_symmetry.space_group_name_H-M   'P 1'
#
loop_
_entity.id
_entity.type
_entity.pdbx_description
1 polymer ?
#
loop_
_entity_poly.entity_id
_entity_poly.type
_entity_poly.pdbx_seq_one_letter_code
_entity_poly.pdbx_strand_id
1 'polypeptide(L)'
;MAQTADRDGNRALRARLDDVYGQYQRLRSDLDQIQRRLTDLRATAESADGLIRATVGPRGQLVDLHLDRHIHRDLDPTELSREIVATTAAAAAKATAEIERLMAGYLPADSGPMRFLRDDDLGSLLSRQDAAVREAGRDGE
;
A
#
# COMPACT_ATOMS: atom_id res chain seq x y z
N MET A 1 -36.71 -40.64 14.88
CA MET A 1 -35.27 -40.54 14.52
C MET A 1 -34.99 -39.53 13.39
N ALA A 2 -35.87 -39.34 12.40
CA ALA A 2 -35.66 -38.37 11.31
C ALA A 2 -35.61 -36.88 11.74
N GLN A 3 -36.39 -36.47 12.75
CA GLN A 3 -36.46 -35.06 13.18
C GLN A 3 -35.23 -34.57 13.97
N THR A 4 -34.43 -35.47 14.53
CA THR A 4 -33.20 -35.13 15.26
C THR A 4 -32.02 -34.94 14.30
N ALA A 5 -31.90 -35.83 13.30
CA ALA A 5 -30.87 -35.75 12.27
C ALA A 5 -30.93 -34.44 11.46
N ASP A 6 -32.14 -33.95 11.18
CA ASP A 6 -32.36 -32.70 10.45
C ASP A 6 -31.95 -31.46 11.27
N ARG A 7 -32.10 -31.50 12.60
CA ARG A 7 -31.67 -30.42 13.51
C ARG A 7 -30.16 -30.37 13.71
N ASP A 8 -29.50 -31.53 13.68
CA ASP A 8 -28.04 -31.62 13.84
C ASP A 8 -27.34 -31.18 12.54
N GLY A 9 -27.87 -31.55 11.36
CA GLY A 9 -27.41 -31.05 10.07
C GLY A 9 -27.55 -29.53 9.92
N ASN A 10 -28.69 -28.97 10.36
CA ASN A 10 -28.93 -27.53 10.32
C ASN A 10 -28.01 -26.76 11.31
N ARG A 11 -27.69 -27.33 12.47
CA ARG A 11 -26.69 -26.76 13.40
C ARG A 11 -25.27 -26.76 12.82
N ALA A 12 -24.86 -27.86 12.18
CA ALA A 12 -23.56 -27.94 11.53
C ALA A 12 -23.44 -26.95 10.36
N LEU A 13 -24.50 -26.78 9.57
CA LEU A 13 -24.55 -25.78 8.50
C LEU A 13 -24.46 -24.35 9.04
N ARG A 14 -25.19 -24.02 10.11
CA ARG A 14 -25.12 -22.70 10.77
C ARG A 14 -23.73 -22.40 11.31
N ALA A 15 -23.12 -23.35 12.02
CA ALA A 15 -21.76 -23.17 12.54
C ALA A 15 -20.74 -22.91 11.41
N ARG A 16 -20.89 -23.59 10.26
CA ARG A 16 -20.03 -23.38 9.10
C ARG A 16 -20.26 -22.02 8.43
N LEU A 17 -21.51 -21.56 8.36
CA LEU A 17 -21.82 -20.21 7.89
C LEU A 17 -21.26 -19.16 8.85
N ASP A 18 -21.44 -19.32 10.15
CA ASP A 18 -20.95 -18.39 11.17
C ASP A 18 -19.41 -18.27 11.12
N ASP A 19 -18.69 -19.37 10.92
CA ASP A 19 -17.24 -19.36 10.73
C ASP A 19 -16.83 -18.62 9.45
N VAL A 20 -17.49 -18.89 8.32
CA VAL A 20 -17.23 -18.16 7.05
C VAL A 20 -17.54 -16.67 7.18
N TYR A 21 -18.66 -16.31 7.83
CA TYR A 21 -19.00 -14.91 8.11
C TYR A 21 -17.98 -14.27 9.05
N GLY A 22 -17.52 -14.97 10.08
CA GLY A 22 -16.49 -14.47 11.00
C GLY A 22 -15.12 -14.30 10.33
N GLN A 23 -14.75 -15.17 9.38
CA GLN A 23 -13.56 -15.00 8.55
C GLN A 23 -13.69 -13.82 7.61
N TYR A 24 -14.85 -13.65 6.96
CA TYR A 24 -15.12 -12.52 6.08
C TYR A 24 -15.09 -11.18 6.84
N GLN A 25 -15.70 -11.11 8.03
CA GLN A 25 -15.68 -9.90 8.86
C GLN A 25 -14.27 -9.51 9.28
N ARG A 26 -13.43 -10.48 9.66
CA ARG A 26 -12.01 -10.24 9.98
C ARG A 26 -11.25 -9.70 8.78
N LEU A 27 -11.38 -10.37 7.62
CA LEU A 27 -10.74 -9.93 6.38
C LEU A 27 -11.15 -8.49 6.02
N ARG A 28 -12.45 -8.17 6.11
CA ARG A 28 -12.95 -6.82 5.82
C ARG A 28 -12.40 -5.79 6.80
N SER A 29 -12.36 -6.11 8.09
CA SER A 29 -11.80 -5.23 9.12
C SER A 29 -10.31 -4.95 8.88
N ASP A 30 -9.55 -5.99 8.53
CA ASP A 30 -8.11 -5.85 8.27
C ASP A 30 -7.87 -4.99 7.03
N LEU A 31 -8.68 -5.15 5.98
CA LEU A 31 -8.63 -4.32 4.77
C LEU A 31 -8.97 -2.85 5.07
N ASP A 32 -10.02 -2.59 5.85
CA ASP A 32 -10.39 -1.22 6.24
C ASP A 32 -9.27 -0.56 7.06
N GLN A 33 -8.62 -1.31 7.95
CA GLN A 33 -7.51 -0.82 8.76
C GLN A 33 -6.29 -0.48 7.89
N ILE A 34 -5.96 -1.33 6.91
CA ILE A 34 -4.89 -1.08 5.94
C ILE A 34 -5.19 0.18 5.12
N GLN A 35 -6.41 0.29 4.59
CA GLN A 35 -6.81 1.44 3.78
C GLN A 35 -6.64 2.76 4.56
N ARG A 36 -7.06 2.78 5.85
CA ARG A 36 -6.86 3.95 6.71
C ARG A 36 -5.39 4.26 6.92
N ARG A 37 -4.58 3.27 7.27
CA ARG A 37 -3.12 3.45 7.46
C ARG A 37 -2.43 3.98 6.22
N LEU A 38 -2.81 3.49 5.04
CA LEU A 38 -2.29 4.00 3.77
C LEU A 38 -2.74 5.44 3.49
N THR A 39 -4.00 5.78 3.79
CA THR A 39 -4.54 7.13 3.56
C THR A 39 -3.92 8.16 4.49
N ASP A 40 -3.63 7.77 5.73
CA ASP A 40 -3.04 8.65 6.76
C ASP A 40 -1.52 8.75 6.69
N LEU A 41 -0.87 7.94 5.84
CA LEU A 41 0.58 7.95 5.70
C LEU A 41 1.06 9.31 5.17
N ARG A 42 2.00 9.90 5.91
CA ARG A 42 2.69 11.12 5.51
C ARG A 42 4.17 10.92 5.74
N ALA A 43 4.97 11.15 4.70
CA ALA A 43 6.41 11.09 4.79
C ALA A 43 6.99 12.49 4.70
N THR A 44 7.91 12.82 5.60
CA THR A 44 8.60 14.11 5.63
C THR A 44 10.09 13.91 5.34
N ALA A 45 10.63 14.75 4.47
CA ALA A 45 12.07 14.90 4.27
C ALA A 45 12.49 16.34 4.50
N GLU A 46 13.76 16.47 4.89
CA GLU A 46 14.42 17.74 5.17
C GLU A 46 15.66 17.82 4.29
N SER A 47 15.99 19.03 3.84
CA SER A 47 17.25 19.32 3.16
C SER A 47 18.43 19.18 4.12
N ALA A 48 19.64 19.08 3.57
CA ALA A 48 20.85 18.83 4.37
C ALA A 48 21.18 19.99 5.33
N ASP A 49 20.77 21.20 4.97
CA ASP A 49 20.90 22.43 5.75
C ASP A 49 19.73 22.68 6.72
N GLY A 50 18.67 21.84 6.67
CA GLY A 50 17.47 21.98 7.48
C GLY A 50 16.57 23.16 7.09
N LEU A 51 16.85 23.85 5.99
CA LEU A 51 16.09 25.03 5.56
C LEU A 51 14.80 24.67 4.81
N ILE A 52 14.73 23.48 4.22
CA ILE A 52 13.57 22.98 3.47
C ILE A 52 13.04 21.75 4.16
N ARG A 53 11.72 21.72 4.37
CA ARG A 53 11.00 20.54 4.83
C ARG A 53 9.83 20.29 3.91
N ALA A 54 9.84 19.15 3.22
CA ALA A 54 8.76 18.72 2.34
C ALA A 54 8.03 17.53 2.96
N THR A 55 6.70 17.62 3.03
CA THR A 55 5.84 16.50 3.43
C THR A 55 5.02 16.06 2.24
N VAL A 56 5.06 14.75 1.96
CA VAL A 56 4.28 14.13 0.90
C VAL A 56 3.27 13.15 1.48
N GLY A 57 2.18 12.98 0.74
CA GLY A 57 1.19 11.94 1.00
C GLY A 57 1.57 10.58 0.40
N PRO A 58 0.66 9.60 0.47
CA PRO A 58 0.95 8.20 0.10
C PRO A 58 1.21 7.95 -1.38
N ARG A 59 0.94 8.90 -2.26
CA ARG A 59 1.25 8.81 -3.70
C ARG A 59 2.41 9.72 -4.11
N GLY A 60 3.21 10.18 -3.14
CA GLY A 60 4.27 11.15 -3.38
C GLY A 60 3.75 12.56 -3.70
N GLN A 61 2.45 12.82 -3.55
CA GLN A 61 1.91 14.15 -3.73
C GLN A 61 2.40 15.08 -2.61
N LEU A 62 2.94 16.24 -2.95
CA LEU A 62 3.35 17.25 -1.99
C LEU A 62 2.11 17.81 -1.29
N VAL A 63 2.03 17.65 0.03
CA VAL A 63 0.90 18.13 0.86
C VAL A 63 1.28 19.32 1.73
N ASP A 64 2.56 19.47 2.06
CA ASP A 64 3.07 20.60 2.83
C ASP A 64 4.53 20.88 2.46
N LEU A 65 4.89 22.16 2.44
CA LEU A 65 6.24 22.63 2.16
C LEU A 65 6.55 23.80 3.08
N HIS A 66 7.56 23.60 3.93
CA HIS A 66 8.06 24.63 4.82
C HIS A 66 9.45 25.07 4.36
N LEU A 67 9.60 26.39 4.19
CA LEU A 67 10.85 27.05 3.83
C LEU A 67 11.22 27.99 4.96
N ASP A 68 12.41 27.82 5.52
CA ASP A 68 12.92 28.72 6.54
C ASP A 68 13.21 30.12 5.94
N ARG A 69 13.04 31.17 6.75
CA ARG A 69 13.25 32.56 6.31
C ARG A 69 14.71 32.85 5.92
N HIS A 70 15.67 32.10 6.47
CA HIS A 70 17.09 32.29 6.16
C HIS A 70 17.46 31.82 4.75
N ILE A 71 16.61 31.03 4.11
CA ILE A 71 16.85 30.48 2.76
C ILE A 71 16.99 31.56 1.68
N HIS A 72 16.40 32.74 1.91
CA HIS A 72 16.50 33.88 0.97
C HIS A 72 17.79 34.69 1.10
N ARG A 73 18.62 34.43 2.12
CA ARG A 73 19.95 35.07 2.24
C ARG A 73 21.06 34.24 1.63
N ASP A 74 20.93 32.92 1.68
CA ASP A 74 22.06 32.02 1.48
C ASP A 74 22.01 31.25 0.15
N LEU A 75 20.83 31.09 -0.50
CA LEU A 75 20.70 30.37 -1.77
C LEU A 75 20.30 31.25 -2.96
N ASP A 76 20.94 30.99 -4.11
CA ASP A 76 20.46 31.47 -5.41
C ASP A 76 19.08 30.84 -5.71
N PRO A 77 18.13 31.57 -6.33
CA PRO A 77 16.83 31.02 -6.76
C PRO A 77 16.91 29.69 -7.52
N THR A 78 17.98 29.48 -8.30
CA THR A 78 18.23 28.25 -9.07
C THR A 78 18.61 27.07 -8.17
N GLU A 79 19.41 27.33 -7.14
CA GLU A 79 19.81 26.33 -6.16
C GLU A 79 18.63 25.93 -5.27
N LEU A 80 17.85 26.93 -4.83
CA LEU A 80 16.63 26.70 -4.05
C LEU A 80 15.64 25.80 -4.79
N SER A 81 15.41 26.07 -6.09
CA SER A 81 14.58 25.23 -6.95
C SER A 81 15.04 23.77 -6.95
N ARG A 82 16.34 23.54 -7.15
CA ARG A 82 16.92 22.18 -7.18
C ARG A 82 16.76 21.49 -5.84
N GLU A 83 16.96 22.21 -4.74
CA GLU A 83 16.90 21.63 -3.41
C GLU A 83 15.47 21.31 -2.97
N ILE A 84 14.48 22.13 -3.36
CA ILE A 84 13.05 21.80 -3.18
C ILE A 84 12.71 20.51 -3.92
N VAL A 85 13.12 20.38 -5.18
CA VAL A 85 12.86 19.18 -5.99
C VAL A 85 13.53 17.96 -5.38
N ALA A 86 14.80 18.08 -4.96
CA ALA A 86 15.54 17.00 -4.32
C ALA A 86 14.89 16.58 -2.99
N THR A 87 14.48 17.53 -2.16
CA THR A 87 13.83 17.27 -0.86
C THR A 87 12.46 16.61 -1.06
N THR A 88 11.70 17.05 -2.06
CA THR A 88 10.40 16.45 -2.40
C THR A 88 10.57 15.02 -2.93
N ALA A 89 11.56 14.78 -3.80
CA ALA A 89 11.88 13.44 -4.30
C ALA A 89 12.32 12.50 -3.17
N ALA A 90 13.11 13.00 -2.21
CA ALA A 90 13.50 12.25 -1.02
C ALA A 90 12.29 11.91 -0.12
N ALA A 91 11.34 12.84 0.04
CA ALA A 91 10.10 12.59 0.76
C ALA A 91 9.25 11.52 0.05
N ALA A 92 9.13 11.59 -1.29
CA ALA A 92 8.42 10.58 -2.08
C ALA A 92 9.05 9.18 -1.94
N ALA A 93 10.38 9.07 -2.04
CA ALA A 93 11.07 7.81 -1.84
C ALA A 93 10.85 7.22 -0.43
N LYS A 94 10.82 8.07 0.60
CA LYS A 94 10.47 7.65 1.97
C LYS A 94 9.04 7.13 2.05
N ALA A 95 8.08 7.80 1.43
CA ALA A 95 6.68 7.36 1.41
C ALA A 95 6.56 5.96 0.78
N THR A 96 7.18 5.74 -0.38
CA THR A 96 7.18 4.43 -1.05
C THR A 96 7.79 3.35 -0.14
N ALA A 97 8.94 3.63 0.49
CA ALA A 97 9.58 2.67 1.39
C ALA A 97 8.73 2.35 2.63
N GLU A 98 8.01 3.31 3.19
CA GLU A 98 7.08 3.07 4.29
C GLU A 98 5.85 2.25 3.87
N ILE A 99 5.31 2.53 2.69
CA ILE A 99 4.21 1.75 2.12
C ILE A 99 4.64 0.31 1.86
N GLU A 100 5.83 0.09 1.32
CA GLU A 100 6.39 -1.26 1.14
C GLU A 100 6.51 -2.00 2.48
N ARG A 101 7.00 -1.34 3.54
CA ARG A 101 7.08 -1.95 4.88
C ARG A 101 5.71 -2.28 5.46
N LEU A 102 4.74 -1.40 5.27
CA LEU A 102 3.36 -1.65 5.70
C LEU A 102 2.77 -2.85 4.96
N MET A 103 2.99 -2.95 3.65
CA MET A 103 2.43 -4.02 2.80
C MET A 103 3.15 -5.37 2.95
N ALA A 104 4.44 -5.38 3.30
CA ALA A 104 5.21 -6.60 3.54
C ALA A 104 4.62 -7.51 4.65
N GLY A 105 3.85 -6.94 5.59
CA GLY A 105 3.15 -7.70 6.63
C GLY A 105 1.88 -8.42 6.15
N TYR A 106 1.36 -8.06 4.97
CA TYR A 106 0.06 -8.53 4.48
C TYR A 106 0.13 -9.23 3.13
N LEU A 107 1.12 -8.89 2.30
CA LEU A 107 1.31 -9.48 0.98
C LEU A 107 2.65 -10.20 0.88
N PRO A 108 2.73 -11.32 0.15
CA PRO A 108 4.01 -11.90 -0.24
C PRO A 108 4.86 -10.88 -1.00
N ALA A 109 6.16 -10.84 -0.72
CA ALA A 109 7.10 -9.87 -1.30
C ALA A 109 7.11 -9.87 -2.85
N ASP A 110 6.81 -11.01 -3.48
CA ASP A 110 6.73 -11.19 -4.95
C ASP A 110 5.31 -11.05 -5.53
N SER A 111 4.38 -10.43 -4.80
CA SER A 111 3.04 -10.18 -5.30
C SER A 111 3.00 -9.00 -6.28
N GLY A 112 2.11 -9.07 -7.28
CA GLY A 112 1.93 -8.01 -8.28
C GLY A 112 1.70 -6.61 -7.70
N PRO A 113 0.89 -6.45 -6.63
CA PRO A 113 0.73 -5.17 -5.94
C PRO A 113 2.03 -4.58 -5.36
N MET A 114 2.96 -5.42 -4.86
CA MET A 114 4.26 -4.97 -4.35
C MET A 114 5.18 -4.48 -5.47
N ARG A 115 5.08 -5.06 -6.68
CA ARG A 115 5.84 -4.60 -7.85
C ARG A 115 5.28 -3.28 -8.41
N PHE A 116 3.96 -3.14 -8.45
CA PHE A 116 3.31 -1.90 -8.87
C PHE A 116 3.69 -0.71 -7.99
N LEU A 117 3.75 -0.92 -6.67
CA LEU A 117 4.17 0.11 -5.73
C LEU A 117 5.62 0.59 -5.95
N ARG A 118 6.50 -0.26 -6.48
CA ARG A 118 7.90 0.08 -6.79
C ARG A 118 8.05 0.77 -8.14
N ASP A 119 7.39 0.23 -9.15
CA ASP A 119 7.69 0.53 -10.54
C ASP A 119 6.64 1.44 -11.19
N ASP A 120 5.52 1.72 -10.51
CA ASP A 120 4.30 2.38 -11.02
C ASP A 120 3.74 1.71 -12.30
N ASP A 121 4.18 0.48 -12.57
CA ASP A 121 3.80 -0.29 -13.76
C ASP A 121 2.55 -1.12 -13.50
N LEU A 122 1.44 -0.74 -14.14
CA LEU A 122 0.17 -1.47 -14.05
C LEU A 122 0.29 -2.92 -14.57
N GLY A 123 1.23 -3.20 -15.49
CA GLY A 123 1.48 -4.55 -16.03
C GLY A 123 1.93 -5.53 -14.95
N SER A 124 2.66 -5.03 -13.95
CA SER A 124 3.13 -5.82 -12.81
C SER A 124 2.01 -6.31 -11.88
N LEU A 125 0.86 -5.62 -11.83
CA LEU A 125 -0.33 -6.07 -11.09
C LEU A 125 -0.93 -7.36 -11.67
N LEU A 126 -0.91 -7.49 -13.00
CA LEU A 126 -1.59 -8.55 -13.74
C LEU A 126 -0.74 -9.80 -13.92
N SER A 127 0.59 -9.72 -13.69
CA SER A 127 1.54 -10.78 -14.05
C SER A 127 1.30 -12.12 -13.33
N ARG A 128 0.56 -12.14 -12.20
CA ARG A 128 0.24 -13.40 -11.50
C ARG A 128 -0.92 -14.16 -12.18
N GLN A 129 -1.80 -13.49 -12.92
CA GLN A 129 -2.92 -14.17 -13.61
C GLN A 129 -2.47 -14.93 -14.86
N ASP A 130 -1.37 -14.52 -15.51
CA ASP A 130 -0.84 -15.19 -16.71
C ASP A 130 -0.12 -16.52 -16.42
N ALA A 131 0.23 -16.79 -15.16
CA ALA A 131 0.79 -18.08 -14.77
C ALA A 131 -0.29 -19.18 -14.68
N ALA A 132 -1.47 -18.85 -14.14
CA ALA A 132 -2.58 -19.80 -14.00
C ALA A 132 -3.23 -20.14 -15.36
N VAL A 133 -3.27 -19.20 -16.31
CA VAL A 133 -3.84 -19.43 -17.65
C VAL A 133 -2.92 -20.31 -18.52
N ARG A 134 -1.60 -20.30 -18.30
CA ARG A 134 -0.66 -21.15 -19.05
C ARG A 134 -0.63 -22.62 -18.59
N GLU A 135 -1.06 -22.90 -17.37
CA GLU A 135 -1.14 -24.27 -16.86
C GLU A 135 -2.43 -24.97 -17.36
N ALA A 136 -3.54 -24.24 -17.49
CA ALA A 136 -4.79 -24.76 -18.05
C ALA A 136 -4.75 -25.00 -19.58
N GLY A 137 -3.77 -24.44 -20.28
CA GLY A 137 -3.61 -24.59 -21.74
C GLY A 137 -2.72 -25.77 -22.18
N ARG A 138 -2.13 -26.53 -21.24
CA ARG A 138 -1.24 -27.67 -21.55
C ARG A 138 -1.86 -29.05 -21.37
N ASP A 139 -3.04 -29.15 -20.75
CA ASP A 139 -3.77 -30.41 -20.56
C ASP A 139 -4.87 -30.63 -21.62
N GLY A 140 -4.80 -29.90 -22.74
CA GLY A 140 -5.83 -29.85 -23.78
C GLY A 140 -5.33 -30.06 -25.21
N GLU A 141 -4.30 -30.89 -25.40
CA GLU A 141 -3.95 -31.45 -26.73
C GLU A 141 -3.83 -32.98 -26.67
#